data_AF-A0A6A5QPM4-F1
#
_entry.id   AF-A0A6A5QPM4-F1
#
_cell.length_a   1.000
_cell.length_b   1.000
_cell.length_c   1.000
_cell.angle_alpha   90.00
_cell.angle_beta   90.00
_cell.angle_gamma   90.00
#
_symmetry.space_group_name_H-M   'P 1'
#
loop_
_entity.id
_entity.type
_entity.pdbx_description
1 polymer ?
#
loop_
_entity_poly.entity_id
_entity_poly.type
_entity_poly.pdbx_seq_one_letter_code
_entity_poly.pdbx_strand_id
1 'polypeptide(L)'
;MVEVVRQALWDAEAAQSGRYDKIMVQNLEVTVNAGKDAWGRQKVQRVQISVTVTLNEPFGSAAATDTVDGSTIHYGTLSKMLQADLKNRLPEWVSTLTLAGDIANSVNKVAESTPIYALETSICYPKGSMYGDGAGFTASRIMQKSSLHSNVLFLRNVRIPCLVGVNSNERQQKQPVVLQVWIECVHDSRTDDYAQLESFLFTNISASEFQTLESMLEWTVQSLRQQFFTREEDQDSLIRLRIEKPLAVPFADAPAVEIMRPVRST
;
A
#
# COMPACT_ATOMS: atom_id res chain seq x y z
N MET A 1 11.12 -20.70 7.70
CA MET A 1 9.94 -20.55 6.83
C MET A 1 9.67 -19.08 6.69
N VAL A 2 9.37 -18.61 5.48
CA VAL A 2 9.02 -17.21 5.19
C VAL A 2 7.53 -17.08 5.51
N GLU A 3 7.16 -16.22 6.45
CA GLU A 3 5.77 -16.09 6.93
C GLU A 3 5.22 -14.74 6.47
N VAL A 4 4.12 -14.77 5.69
CA VAL A 4 3.37 -13.57 5.32
C VAL A 4 2.46 -13.22 6.47
N VAL A 5 2.53 -12.00 6.96
CA VAL A 5 1.72 -11.53 8.08
C VAL A 5 1.04 -10.20 7.79
N ARG A 6 0.05 -9.88 8.62
CA ARG A 6 -0.61 -8.58 8.65
C ARG A 6 0.38 -7.47 8.94
N GLN A 7 0.16 -6.29 8.36
CA GLN A 7 1.07 -5.15 8.53
C GLN A 7 1.18 -4.78 10.02
N ALA A 8 0.07 -4.81 10.77
CA ALA A 8 0.09 -4.53 12.21
C ALA A 8 0.96 -5.51 13.02
N LEU A 9 1.06 -6.78 12.60
CA LEU A 9 1.94 -7.76 13.26
C LEU A 9 3.40 -7.48 12.93
N TRP A 10 3.68 -7.14 11.66
CA TRP A 10 5.01 -6.69 11.24
C TRP A 10 5.44 -5.41 11.97
N ASP A 11 4.55 -4.42 12.09
CA ASP A 11 4.80 -3.17 12.82
C ASP A 11 5.10 -3.44 14.30
N ALA A 12 4.37 -4.37 14.91
CA ALA A 12 4.57 -4.76 16.30
C ALA A 12 5.94 -5.42 16.52
N GLU A 13 6.35 -6.34 15.63
CA GLU A 13 7.67 -6.96 15.67
C GLU A 13 8.78 -5.90 15.48
N ALA A 14 8.63 -5.02 14.49
CA ALA A 14 9.58 -3.94 14.25
C ALA A 14 9.71 -3.00 15.46
N ALA A 15 8.61 -2.67 16.12
CA ALA A 15 8.60 -1.83 17.32
C ALA A 15 9.22 -2.51 18.55
N GLN A 16 9.02 -3.82 18.71
CA GLN A 16 9.56 -4.62 19.81
C GLN A 16 11.04 -4.96 19.64
N SER A 17 11.58 -4.79 18.44
CA SER A 17 12.98 -5.08 18.11
C SER A 17 14.02 -4.27 18.88
N GLY A 18 13.63 -3.14 19.49
CA GLY A 18 14.54 -2.18 20.12
C GLY A 18 15.34 -1.32 19.14
N ARG A 19 15.03 -1.38 17.83
CA ARG A 19 15.75 -0.67 16.76
C ARG A 19 14.89 0.43 16.19
N TYR A 20 15.35 1.67 16.35
CA TYR A 20 14.54 2.86 16.06
C TYR A 20 15.15 3.80 15.02
N ASP A 21 16.45 3.70 14.78
CA ASP A 21 17.16 4.56 13.82
C ASP A 21 16.76 4.18 12.39
N LYS A 22 16.23 5.16 11.66
CA LYS A 22 15.64 4.97 10.34
C LYS A 22 16.17 5.97 9.34
N ILE A 23 16.36 5.49 8.12
CA ILE A 23 16.68 6.31 6.95
C ILE A 23 15.52 6.19 5.98
N MET A 24 14.97 7.33 5.57
CA MET A 24 13.76 7.39 4.76
C MET A 24 14.00 8.20 3.50
N VAL A 25 13.55 7.66 2.36
CA VAL A 25 13.37 8.39 1.12
C VAL A 25 11.88 8.36 0.82
N GLN A 26 11.23 9.53 0.78
CA GLN A 26 9.77 9.61 0.68
C GLN A 26 9.34 10.17 -0.68
N ASN A 27 8.35 9.50 -1.30
CA ASN A 27 7.70 9.91 -2.54
C ASN A 27 8.70 10.26 -3.67
N LEU A 28 9.77 9.47 -3.81
CA LEU A 28 10.72 9.59 -4.90
C LEU A 28 10.01 9.29 -6.22
N GLU A 29 9.89 10.31 -7.05
CA GLU A 29 9.22 10.17 -8.35
C GLU A 29 10.18 9.64 -9.40
N VAL A 30 9.79 8.53 -10.02
CA VAL A 30 10.53 7.90 -11.11
C VAL A 30 9.58 7.39 -12.19
N THR A 31 10.13 7.07 -13.35
CA THR A 31 9.39 6.45 -14.45
C THR A 31 9.78 4.98 -14.52
N VAL A 32 8.78 4.10 -14.52
CA VAL A 32 8.95 2.64 -14.57
C VAL A 32 8.03 2.01 -15.60
N ASN A 33 8.38 0.85 -16.12
CA ASN A 33 7.47 -0.02 -16.86
C ASN A 33 6.98 -1.12 -15.91
N ALA A 34 6.13 -0.75 -14.95
CA ALA A 34 5.66 -1.67 -13.92
C ALA A 34 4.21 -1.36 -13.52
N GLY A 35 3.54 -2.39 -13.02
CA GLY A 35 2.13 -2.32 -12.65
C GLY A 35 1.21 -1.96 -13.81
N LYS A 36 -0.04 -1.63 -13.50
CA LYS A 36 -1.07 -1.23 -14.48
C LYS A 36 -1.50 0.23 -14.27
N ASP A 37 -1.93 0.88 -15.34
CA ASP A 37 -2.66 2.14 -15.21
C ASP A 37 -4.12 1.90 -14.79
N ALA A 38 -4.88 2.97 -14.57
CA ALA A 38 -6.28 2.91 -14.13
C ALA A 38 -7.24 2.23 -15.15
N TRP A 39 -6.76 1.92 -16.36
CA TRP A 39 -7.50 1.15 -17.36
C TRP A 39 -6.99 -0.30 -17.48
N GLY A 40 -6.10 -0.72 -16.57
CA GLY A 40 -5.52 -2.07 -16.56
C GLY A 40 -4.40 -2.29 -17.58
N ARG A 41 -3.88 -1.25 -18.23
CA ARG A 41 -2.82 -1.39 -19.25
C ARG A 41 -1.44 -1.44 -18.62
N GLN A 42 -0.61 -2.35 -19.12
CA GLN A 42 0.83 -2.42 -18.83
C GLN A 42 1.55 -1.36 -19.66
N LYS A 43 2.06 -0.31 -19.02
CA LYS A 43 2.74 0.77 -19.73
C LYS A 43 3.79 1.44 -18.85
N VAL A 44 4.70 2.13 -19.52
CA VAL A 44 5.59 3.09 -18.88
C VAL A 44 4.77 4.21 -18.23
N GLN A 45 4.99 4.43 -16.93
CA GLN A 45 4.25 5.40 -16.13
C GLN A 45 5.12 5.98 -15.01
N ARG A 46 4.67 7.12 -14.45
CA ARG A 46 5.26 7.71 -13.24
C ARG A 46 4.79 6.96 -12.01
N VAL A 47 5.70 6.74 -11.08
CA VAL A 47 5.47 6.10 -9.79
C VAL A 47 6.12 6.92 -8.69
N GLN A 48 5.52 6.89 -7.51
CA GLN A 48 6.07 7.45 -6.27
C GLN A 48 6.55 6.29 -5.41
N ILE A 49 7.85 6.28 -5.09
CA ILE A 49 8.48 5.25 -4.29
C ILE A 49 8.88 5.84 -2.94
N SER A 50 8.41 5.22 -1.86
CA SER A 50 8.89 5.52 -0.51
C SER A 50 9.61 4.30 0.05
N VAL A 51 10.80 4.52 0.61
CA VAL A 51 11.62 3.47 1.24
C VAL A 51 11.96 3.90 2.65
N THR A 52 11.72 3.01 3.60
CA THR A 52 12.13 3.16 5.01
C THR A 52 13.08 2.02 5.35
N VAL A 53 14.31 2.35 5.67
CA VAL A 53 15.33 1.41 6.13
C VAL A 53 15.50 1.58 7.63
N THR A 54 15.23 0.53 8.40
CA THR A 54 15.53 0.47 9.84
C THR A 54 16.88 -0.19 10.04
N LEU A 55 17.81 0.53 10.66
CA LEU A 55 19.16 0.02 10.90
C LEU A 55 19.16 -1.03 12.01
N ASN A 56 20.09 -1.99 11.94
CA ASN A 56 20.26 -2.95 13.01
C ASN A 56 20.96 -2.36 14.23
N GLU A 57 21.86 -1.40 13.99
CA GLU A 57 22.58 -0.64 15.00
C GLU A 57 22.22 0.85 14.84
N PRO A 58 22.35 1.66 15.91
CA PRO A 58 22.21 3.12 15.80
C PRO A 58 23.22 3.73 14.83
N PHE A 59 23.03 5.01 14.46
CA PHE A 59 23.93 5.76 13.56
C PHE A 59 25.41 5.85 13.99
N GLY A 60 25.76 5.35 15.18
CA GLY A 60 27.14 5.01 15.55
C GLY A 60 28.17 6.11 15.30
N SER A 61 29.23 5.76 14.55
CA SER A 61 30.33 6.66 14.24
C SER A 61 29.89 7.82 13.34
N ALA A 62 28.97 7.61 12.41
CA ALA A 62 28.49 8.66 11.53
C ALA A 62 27.93 9.86 12.29
N ALA A 63 27.18 9.60 13.37
CA ALA A 63 26.67 10.64 14.26
C ALA A 63 27.77 11.26 15.14
N ALA A 64 28.77 10.48 15.58
CA ALA A 64 29.83 10.94 16.46
C ALA A 64 30.90 11.78 15.74
N THR A 65 31.18 11.48 14.47
CA THR A 65 32.26 12.11 13.68
C THR A 65 31.75 13.03 12.59
N ASP A 66 30.43 13.17 12.44
CA ASP A 66 29.79 13.98 11.38
C ASP A 66 30.27 13.57 9.97
N THR A 67 30.29 12.25 9.71
CA THR A 67 30.75 11.66 8.44
C THR A 67 29.81 10.58 7.95
N VAL A 68 29.76 10.38 6.63
CA VAL A 68 29.05 9.23 6.05
C VAL A 68 30.00 8.04 5.98
N ASP A 69 29.81 7.07 6.85
CA ASP A 69 30.58 5.82 6.92
C ASP A 69 29.65 4.59 7.02
N GLY A 70 30.22 3.40 7.28
CA GLY A 70 29.46 2.13 7.36
C GLY A 70 28.51 1.97 8.54
N SER A 71 28.32 3.00 9.38
CA SER A 71 27.28 3.03 10.42
C SER A 71 26.00 3.77 9.96
N THR A 72 25.96 4.27 8.72
CA THR A 72 24.79 4.91 8.13
C THR A 72 24.66 4.59 6.64
N ILE A 73 23.52 4.92 6.03
CA ILE A 73 23.29 4.76 4.60
C ILE A 73 23.10 6.15 3.98
N HIS A 74 23.89 6.46 2.95
CA HIS A 74 23.77 7.74 2.27
C HIS A 74 22.45 7.82 1.47
N TYR A 75 21.44 8.53 1.98
CA TYR A 75 20.14 8.67 1.32
C TYR A 75 20.24 9.28 -0.08
N GLY A 76 21.13 10.26 -0.31
CA GLY A 76 21.39 10.82 -1.64
C GLY A 76 21.95 9.81 -2.66
N THR A 77 22.86 8.93 -2.26
CA THR A 77 23.34 7.81 -3.09
C THR A 77 22.22 6.80 -3.33
N LEU A 78 21.44 6.48 -2.30
CA LEU A 78 20.28 5.59 -2.42
C LEU A 78 19.27 6.11 -3.45
N SER A 79 18.87 7.37 -3.38
CA SER A 79 17.93 7.97 -4.33
C SER A 79 18.46 7.96 -5.76
N LYS A 80 19.74 8.31 -5.96
CA LYS A 80 20.37 8.32 -7.29
C LYS A 80 20.48 6.91 -7.89
N MET A 81 20.87 5.93 -7.07
CA MET A 81 20.95 4.53 -7.49
C MET A 81 19.59 3.96 -7.85
N LEU A 82 18.55 4.20 -7.04
CA LEU A 82 17.18 3.79 -7.36
C LEU A 82 16.71 4.40 -8.68
N GLN A 83 16.93 5.71 -8.90
CA GLN A 83 16.60 6.36 -10.16
C GLN A 83 17.33 5.74 -11.36
N ALA A 84 18.63 5.46 -11.23
CA ALA A 84 19.44 4.88 -12.30
C ALA A 84 19.03 3.44 -12.61
N ASP A 85 18.93 2.59 -11.59
CA ASP A 85 18.58 1.17 -11.73
C ASP A 85 17.20 0.99 -12.38
N LEU A 86 16.22 1.78 -11.97
CA LEU A 86 14.85 1.71 -12.50
C LEU A 86 14.74 2.27 -13.91
N LYS A 87 15.48 3.35 -14.23
CA LYS A 87 15.52 3.90 -15.60
C LYS A 87 16.12 2.93 -16.60
N ASN A 88 17.11 2.13 -16.20
CA ASN A 88 17.76 1.14 -17.07
C ASN A 88 16.84 -0.05 -17.40
N ARG A 89 15.73 -0.24 -16.68
CA ARG A 89 14.80 -1.38 -16.82
C ARG A 89 13.54 -1.08 -17.62
N LEU A 90 13.45 0.10 -18.25
CA LEU A 90 12.26 0.54 -18.98
C LEU A 90 11.75 -0.36 -20.13
N PRO A 91 12.56 -1.15 -20.88
CA PRO A 91 12.01 -1.87 -22.03
C PRO A 91 11.11 -3.06 -21.66
N GLU A 92 11.27 -3.68 -20.50
CA GLU A 92 10.49 -4.87 -20.09
C GLU A 92 9.49 -4.50 -18.99
N TRP A 93 8.25 -4.97 -19.11
CA TRP A 93 7.25 -4.77 -18.06
C TRP A 93 7.48 -5.75 -16.91
N VAL A 94 7.39 -5.26 -15.66
CA VAL A 94 7.47 -6.11 -14.46
C VAL A 94 6.25 -5.92 -13.55
N SER A 95 5.92 -6.94 -12.75
CA SER A 95 4.91 -6.81 -11.72
C SER A 95 5.34 -5.84 -10.62
N THR A 96 4.38 -5.29 -9.88
CA THR A 96 4.69 -4.40 -8.75
C THR A 96 5.50 -5.12 -7.65
N LEU A 97 5.26 -6.42 -7.46
CA LEU A 97 6.07 -7.23 -6.54
C LEU A 97 7.53 -7.36 -6.99
N THR A 98 7.77 -7.62 -8.27
CA THR A 98 9.13 -7.70 -8.82
C THR A 98 9.84 -6.35 -8.68
N LEU A 99 9.13 -5.24 -8.93
CA LEU A 99 9.65 -3.90 -8.70
C LEU A 99 10.03 -3.67 -7.22
N ALA A 100 9.22 -4.13 -6.27
CA ALA A 100 9.54 -4.05 -4.84
C ALA A 100 10.81 -4.87 -4.49
N GLY A 101 10.97 -6.05 -5.08
CA GLY A 101 12.18 -6.87 -4.95
C GLY A 101 13.42 -6.18 -5.53
N ASP A 102 13.29 -5.53 -6.69
CA ASP A 102 14.37 -4.76 -7.31
C ASP A 102 14.81 -3.58 -6.44
N ILE A 103 13.86 -2.83 -5.87
CA ILE A 103 14.14 -1.74 -4.93
C ILE A 103 14.88 -2.28 -3.70
N ALA A 104 14.44 -3.40 -3.14
CA ALA A 104 15.11 -4.03 -2.00
C ALA A 104 16.56 -4.44 -2.34
N ASN A 105 16.79 -4.97 -3.54
CA ASN A 105 18.12 -5.29 -4.03
C ASN A 105 19.00 -4.05 -4.16
N SER A 106 18.47 -2.93 -4.69
CA SER A 106 19.20 -1.67 -4.79
C SER A 106 19.52 -1.09 -3.41
N VAL A 107 18.60 -1.19 -2.43
CA VAL A 107 18.85 -0.79 -1.04
C VAL A 107 19.99 -1.60 -0.45
N ASN A 108 19.97 -2.92 -0.58
CA ASN A 108 21.03 -3.79 -0.07
C ASN A 108 22.39 -3.49 -0.71
N LYS A 109 22.44 -3.14 -2.00
CA LYS A 109 23.68 -2.71 -2.68
C LYS A 109 24.24 -1.43 -2.07
N VAL A 110 23.39 -0.45 -1.74
CA VAL A 110 23.83 0.85 -1.19
C VAL A 110 24.16 0.75 0.29
N ALA A 111 23.52 -0.16 1.02
CA ALA A 111 23.86 -0.39 2.43
C ALA A 111 25.26 -0.96 2.60
N GLU A 112 25.75 -1.71 1.60
CA GLU A 112 27.07 -2.37 1.58
C GLU A 112 27.33 -3.20 2.86
N SER A 113 28.04 -2.63 3.82
CA SER A 113 28.39 -3.25 5.11
C SER A 113 27.47 -2.84 6.27
N THR A 114 26.60 -1.84 6.06
CA THR A 114 25.68 -1.32 7.09
C THR A 114 24.55 -2.33 7.32
N PRO A 115 24.46 -2.95 8.50
CA PRO A 115 23.47 -4.01 8.72
C PRO A 115 22.05 -3.42 8.82
N ILE A 116 21.15 -3.90 7.96
CA ILE A 116 19.74 -3.53 7.95
C ILE A 116 18.94 -4.52 8.79
N TYR A 117 18.08 -4.01 9.67
CA TYR A 117 17.14 -4.82 10.42
C TYR A 117 15.83 -5.04 9.67
N ALA A 118 15.22 -3.97 9.16
CA ALA A 118 13.94 -4.02 8.48
C ALA A 118 13.90 -3.05 7.30
N LEU A 119 13.14 -3.42 6.27
CA LEU A 119 12.94 -2.65 5.07
C LEU A 119 11.45 -2.58 4.75
N GLU A 120 10.93 -1.36 4.59
CA GLU A 120 9.60 -1.11 4.06
C GLU A 120 9.71 -0.34 2.74
N THR A 121 8.99 -0.79 1.72
CA THR A 121 8.92 -0.18 0.40
C THR A 121 7.47 0.01 0.01
N SER A 122 7.04 1.26 -0.17
CA SER A 122 5.73 1.62 -0.71
C SER A 122 5.87 2.13 -2.13
N ILE A 123 5.13 1.52 -3.05
CA ILE A 123 5.08 1.85 -4.47
C ILE A 123 3.67 2.35 -4.75
N CYS A 124 3.53 3.62 -5.14
CA CYS A 124 2.25 4.23 -5.45
C CYS A 124 2.24 4.70 -6.91
N TYR A 125 1.24 4.28 -7.67
CA TYR A 125 0.97 4.73 -9.03
C TYR A 125 -0.16 5.78 -8.99
N PRO A 126 0.12 7.08 -9.13
CA PRO A 126 -0.92 8.11 -9.14
C PRO A 126 -1.92 7.93 -10.30
N LYS A 127 -1.49 7.31 -11.39
CA LYS A 127 -2.34 6.97 -12.55
C LYS A 127 -2.83 5.53 -12.54
N GLY A 128 -2.61 4.79 -11.45
CA GLY A 128 -3.16 3.45 -11.24
C GLY A 128 -4.59 3.44 -10.72
N SER A 129 -5.11 4.60 -10.28
CA SER A 129 -6.48 4.80 -9.80
C SER A 129 -7.19 5.86 -10.65
N MET A 130 -8.45 5.60 -11.00
CA MET A 130 -9.32 6.48 -11.79
C MET A 130 -10.05 7.49 -10.92
N TYR A 131 -10.51 7.05 -9.74
CA TYR A 131 -11.40 7.82 -8.87
C TYR A 131 -10.73 8.22 -7.54
N GLY A 132 -9.49 7.78 -7.31
CA GLY A 132 -8.70 8.08 -6.13
C GLY A 132 -7.40 8.82 -6.42
N ASP A 133 -6.57 8.95 -5.38
CA ASP A 133 -5.30 9.68 -5.42
C ASP A 133 -4.13 8.78 -5.83
N GLY A 134 -4.36 7.46 -5.91
CA GLY A 134 -3.36 6.48 -6.34
C GLY A 134 -3.72 5.07 -5.91
N ALA A 135 -3.07 4.12 -6.55
CA ALA A 135 -3.15 2.69 -6.22
C ALA A 135 -1.73 2.13 -6.11
N GLY A 136 -1.55 1.07 -5.34
CA GLY A 136 -0.19 0.57 -5.15
C GLY A 136 -0.05 -0.60 -4.22
N PHE A 137 1.18 -0.77 -3.76
CA PHE A 137 1.61 -1.91 -2.98
C PHE A 137 2.66 -1.48 -1.95
N THR A 138 2.57 -2.04 -0.75
CA THR A 138 3.59 -1.91 0.28
C THR A 138 4.15 -3.29 0.60
N ALA A 139 5.47 -3.42 0.56
CA ALA A 139 6.21 -4.60 1.00
C ALA A 139 7.07 -4.25 2.21
N SER A 140 6.88 -4.99 3.30
CA SER A 140 7.56 -4.78 4.57
C SER A 140 8.27 -6.07 4.95
N ARG A 141 9.57 -6.03 5.26
CA ARG A 141 10.41 -7.23 5.49
C ARG A 141 11.33 -7.04 6.67
N ILE A 142 11.44 -8.06 7.51
CA ILE A 142 12.51 -8.18 8.50
C ILE A 142 13.64 -8.99 7.88
N MET A 143 14.86 -8.45 7.93
CA MET A 143 16.04 -9.01 7.27
C MET A 143 16.75 -10.10 8.09
N GLN A 144 16.29 -10.36 9.34
CA GLN A 144 16.84 -11.38 10.23
C GLN A 144 16.31 -12.80 9.93
N LYS A 145 16.79 -13.82 10.66
CA LYS A 145 16.53 -15.26 10.40
C LYS A 145 15.03 -15.65 10.38
N SER A 146 14.17 -14.91 11.07
CA SER A 146 12.72 -14.97 10.90
C SER A 146 12.32 -14.00 9.77
N SER A 147 12.11 -14.54 8.57
CA SER A 147 11.68 -13.78 7.38
C SER A 147 10.18 -13.45 7.46
N LEU A 148 9.83 -12.69 8.49
CA LEU A 148 8.51 -12.11 8.65
C LEU A 148 8.37 -10.98 7.63
N HIS A 149 7.34 -11.04 6.82
CA HIS A 149 7.08 -10.01 5.82
C HIS A 149 5.59 -9.73 5.69
N SER A 150 5.26 -8.51 5.29
CA SER A 150 3.90 -8.09 4.99
C SER A 150 3.81 -7.55 3.57
N ASN A 151 2.73 -7.92 2.89
CA ASN A 151 2.40 -7.52 1.54
C ASN A 151 1.00 -6.90 1.57
N VAL A 152 0.90 -5.64 1.17
CA VAL A 152 -0.37 -4.89 1.24
C VAL A 152 -0.64 -4.20 -0.09
N LEU A 153 -1.67 -4.63 -0.82
CA LEU A 153 -2.22 -3.86 -1.94
C LEU A 153 -3.11 -2.75 -1.39
N PHE A 154 -3.06 -1.55 -1.96
CA PHE A 154 -3.91 -0.45 -1.50
C PHE A 154 -4.52 0.40 -2.64
N LEU A 155 -5.67 1.00 -2.32
CA LEU A 155 -6.30 2.10 -3.06
C LEU A 155 -6.45 3.30 -2.13
N ARG A 156 -6.02 4.48 -2.59
CA ARG A 156 -5.97 5.70 -1.78
C ARG A 156 -7.08 6.67 -2.17
N ASN A 157 -7.90 7.07 -1.21
CA ASN A 157 -8.91 8.13 -1.34
C ASN A 157 -9.85 7.96 -2.55
N VAL A 158 -10.35 6.76 -2.81
CA VAL A 158 -11.27 6.51 -3.95
C VAL A 158 -12.61 7.17 -3.69
N ARG A 159 -13.02 8.11 -4.55
CA ARG A 159 -14.23 8.92 -4.39
C ARG A 159 -15.37 8.33 -5.20
N ILE A 160 -16.40 7.81 -4.53
CA ILE A 160 -17.54 7.15 -5.18
C ILE A 160 -18.83 7.87 -4.80
N PRO A 161 -19.55 8.48 -5.75
CA PRO A 161 -20.88 9.03 -5.49
C PRO A 161 -21.91 7.92 -5.29
N CYS A 162 -22.64 7.93 -4.16
CA CYS A 162 -23.73 6.99 -3.88
C CYS A 162 -24.85 7.66 -3.06
N LEU A 163 -26.01 6.99 -2.94
CA LEU A 163 -27.07 7.44 -2.03
C LEU A 163 -26.81 6.86 -0.64
N VAL A 164 -26.44 7.73 0.31
CA VAL A 164 -26.14 7.32 1.69
C VAL A 164 -26.62 8.29 2.75
N GLY A 165 -27.40 7.81 3.72
CA GLY A 165 -27.89 8.62 4.82
C GLY A 165 -29.24 8.18 5.34
N VAL A 166 -29.54 8.57 6.58
CA VAL A 166 -30.79 8.25 7.26
C VAL A 166 -31.85 9.30 6.96
N ASN A 167 -31.45 10.56 6.82
CA ASN A 167 -32.38 11.67 6.64
C ASN A 167 -32.86 11.77 5.20
N SER A 168 -34.12 12.13 5.00
CA SER A 168 -34.75 12.19 3.67
C SER A 168 -34.06 13.17 2.70
N ASN A 169 -33.50 14.27 3.21
CA ASN A 169 -32.72 15.22 2.42
C ASN A 169 -31.41 14.60 1.88
N GLU A 170 -30.77 13.69 2.63
CA GLU A 170 -29.56 12.98 2.21
C GLU A 170 -29.82 11.95 1.11
N ARG A 171 -31.11 11.64 0.84
CA ARG A 171 -31.56 10.68 -0.17
C ARG A 171 -31.95 11.32 -1.49
N GLN A 172 -31.90 12.65 -1.61
CA GLN A 172 -32.33 13.37 -2.81
C GLN A 172 -31.28 13.36 -3.92
N GLN A 173 -29.99 13.21 -3.58
CA GLN A 173 -28.89 13.22 -4.53
C GLN A 173 -27.75 12.33 -4.07
N LYS A 174 -27.02 11.77 -5.03
CA LYS A 174 -25.77 11.05 -4.72
C LYS A 174 -24.76 12.02 -4.15
N GLN A 175 -24.07 11.57 -3.11
CA GLN A 175 -22.99 12.31 -2.46
C GLN A 175 -21.72 11.46 -2.46
N PRO A 176 -20.54 12.08 -2.51
CA PRO A 176 -19.29 11.35 -2.50
C PRO A 176 -19.07 10.68 -1.14
N VAL A 177 -18.75 9.40 -1.16
CA VAL A 177 -18.01 8.74 -0.08
C VAL A 177 -16.55 8.59 -0.49
N VAL A 178 -15.64 8.61 0.48
CA VAL A 178 -14.19 8.43 0.26
C VAL A 178 -13.76 7.11 0.84
N LEU A 179 -13.18 6.25 0.01
CA LEU A 179 -12.71 4.92 0.39
C LEU A 179 -11.19 4.90 0.55
N GLN A 180 -10.74 4.26 1.63
CA GLN A 180 -9.40 3.71 1.71
C GLN A 180 -9.49 2.20 1.77
N VAL A 181 -8.71 1.53 0.92
CA VAL A 181 -8.73 0.07 0.80
C VAL A 181 -7.33 -0.45 1.00
N TRP A 182 -7.20 -1.47 1.84
CA TRP A 182 -5.98 -2.28 1.98
C TRP A 182 -6.35 -3.75 1.94
N ILE A 183 -5.64 -4.51 1.11
CA ILE A 183 -5.69 -5.96 1.08
C ILE A 183 -4.40 -6.45 1.70
N GLU A 184 -4.47 -6.85 2.97
CA GLU A 184 -3.33 -7.38 3.71
C GLU A 184 -3.12 -8.86 3.41
N CYS A 185 -1.87 -9.33 3.55
CA CYS A 185 -1.46 -10.68 3.18
C CYS A 185 -1.88 -11.02 1.74
N VAL A 186 -1.77 -10.04 0.83
CA VAL A 186 -2.17 -10.23 -0.57
C VAL A 186 -1.21 -11.21 -1.24
N HIS A 187 -1.77 -12.18 -1.98
CA HIS A 187 -0.96 -13.11 -2.77
C HIS A 187 -0.26 -12.40 -3.93
N ASP A 188 0.91 -12.89 -4.31
CA ASP A 188 1.80 -12.29 -5.30
C ASP A 188 1.11 -12.01 -6.65
N SER A 189 0.24 -12.93 -7.09
CA SER A 189 -0.52 -12.84 -8.34
C SER A 189 -1.57 -11.72 -8.37
N ARG A 190 -1.90 -11.14 -7.20
CA ARG A 190 -2.97 -10.14 -7.02
C ARG A 190 -2.43 -8.71 -6.85
N THR A 191 -1.11 -8.55 -6.76
CA THR A 191 -0.45 -7.26 -6.47
C THR A 191 -0.74 -6.15 -7.49
N ASP A 192 -1.13 -6.52 -8.72
CA ASP A 192 -1.48 -5.60 -9.81
C ASP A 192 -2.98 -5.60 -10.17
N ASP A 193 -3.85 -6.07 -9.28
CA ASP A 193 -5.31 -6.15 -9.51
C ASP A 193 -6.09 -4.92 -9.02
N TYR A 194 -5.39 -3.87 -8.59
CA TYR A 194 -6.00 -2.67 -8.00
C TYR A 194 -6.95 -1.92 -8.95
N ALA A 195 -6.72 -1.92 -10.26
CA ALA A 195 -7.62 -1.28 -11.22
C ALA A 195 -8.96 -2.04 -11.34
N GLN A 196 -8.90 -3.37 -11.33
CA GLN A 196 -10.09 -4.23 -11.32
C GLN A 196 -10.84 -4.09 -9.99
N LEU A 197 -10.11 -4.02 -8.87
CA LEU A 197 -10.68 -3.81 -7.54
C LEU A 197 -11.40 -2.46 -7.45
N GLU A 198 -10.80 -1.37 -7.90
CA GLU A 198 -11.43 -0.05 -7.92
C GLU A 198 -12.69 -0.03 -8.79
N SER A 199 -12.63 -0.66 -9.98
CA SER A 199 -13.78 -0.75 -10.88
C SER A 199 -14.94 -1.53 -10.26
N PHE A 200 -14.63 -2.63 -9.55
CA PHE A 200 -15.61 -3.41 -8.79
C PHE A 200 -16.27 -2.57 -7.69
N LEU A 201 -15.47 -1.86 -6.89
CA LEU A 201 -15.95 -1.00 -5.80
C LEU A 201 -16.83 0.13 -6.33
N PHE A 202 -16.38 0.84 -7.37
CA PHE A 202 -17.12 1.95 -7.98
C PHE A 202 -18.49 1.48 -8.47
N THR A 203 -18.53 0.37 -9.21
CA THR A 203 -19.77 -0.17 -9.79
C THR A 203 -20.77 -0.53 -8.69
N ASN A 204 -20.33 -1.29 -7.68
CA ASN A 204 -21.19 -1.79 -6.62
C ASN A 204 -21.66 -0.69 -5.67
N ILE A 205 -20.75 0.18 -5.22
CA ILE A 205 -21.09 1.22 -4.23
C ILE A 205 -21.90 2.34 -4.88
N SER A 206 -21.58 2.76 -6.11
CA SER A 206 -22.34 3.80 -6.81
C SER A 206 -23.80 3.38 -7.04
N ALA A 207 -24.06 2.08 -7.25
CA ALA A 207 -25.41 1.54 -7.40
C ALA A 207 -26.13 1.29 -6.06
N SER A 208 -25.44 1.44 -4.92
CA SER A 208 -25.99 1.15 -3.60
C SER A 208 -26.73 2.33 -2.97
N GLU A 209 -27.55 2.00 -1.97
CA GLU A 209 -28.56 2.89 -1.39
C GLU A 209 -28.65 2.77 0.14
N PHE A 210 -27.53 2.60 0.84
CA PHE A 210 -27.49 2.35 2.29
C PHE A 210 -27.90 3.55 3.14
N GLN A 211 -28.43 3.32 4.33
CA GLN A 211 -28.67 4.41 5.29
C GLN A 211 -27.41 4.75 6.10
N THR A 212 -26.61 3.75 6.43
CA THR A 212 -25.44 3.87 7.30
C THR A 212 -24.16 3.41 6.59
N LEU A 213 -23.01 3.90 7.03
CA LEU A 213 -21.71 3.51 6.47
C LEU A 213 -21.33 2.08 6.91
N GLU A 214 -21.76 1.65 8.09
CA GLU A 214 -21.53 0.33 8.65
C GLU A 214 -22.20 -0.76 7.80
N SER A 215 -23.46 -0.55 7.38
CA SER A 215 -24.14 -1.49 6.48
C SER A 215 -23.48 -1.52 5.10
N MET A 216 -23.02 -0.37 4.60
CA MET A 216 -22.28 -0.31 3.34
C MET A 216 -20.95 -1.06 3.42
N LEU A 217 -20.20 -0.92 4.52
CA LEU A 217 -18.94 -1.61 4.76
C LEU A 217 -19.11 -3.13 4.77
N GLU A 218 -20.02 -3.65 5.60
CA GLU A 218 -20.26 -5.10 5.73
C GLU A 218 -20.74 -5.69 4.41
N TRP A 219 -21.67 -5.02 3.71
CA TRP A 219 -22.11 -5.46 2.40
C TRP A 219 -20.98 -5.44 1.36
N THR A 220 -20.16 -4.39 1.35
CA THR A 220 -19.03 -4.27 0.41
C THR A 220 -18.02 -5.39 0.61
N VAL A 221 -17.66 -5.70 1.86
CA VAL A 221 -16.80 -6.84 2.19
C VAL A 221 -17.43 -8.14 1.71
N GLN A 222 -18.73 -8.34 1.95
CA GLN A 222 -19.41 -9.55 1.49
C GLN A 222 -19.42 -9.69 -0.03
N SER A 223 -19.67 -8.61 -0.77
CA SER A 223 -19.61 -8.57 -2.23
C SER A 223 -18.20 -8.88 -2.74
N LEU A 224 -17.17 -8.29 -2.13
CA LEU A 224 -15.77 -8.59 -2.45
C LEU A 224 -15.44 -10.08 -2.26
N ARG A 225 -15.87 -10.70 -1.15
CA ARG A 225 -15.68 -12.14 -0.90
C ARG A 225 -16.37 -13.03 -1.93
N GLN A 226 -17.59 -12.68 -2.31
CA GLN A 226 -18.41 -13.52 -3.19
C GLN A 226 -18.05 -13.39 -4.66
N GLN A 227 -17.55 -12.23 -5.09
CA GLN A 227 -17.44 -11.88 -6.51
C GLN A 227 -16.03 -11.51 -6.96
N PHE A 228 -15.15 -11.03 -6.06
CA PHE A 228 -13.80 -10.58 -6.41
C PHE A 228 -12.70 -11.52 -5.88
N PHE A 229 -12.75 -11.88 -4.61
CA PHE A 229 -11.78 -12.73 -3.93
C PHE A 229 -12.26 -14.19 -3.84
N THR A 230 -12.47 -14.78 -5.01
CA THR A 230 -13.06 -16.12 -5.14
C THR A 230 -12.03 -17.24 -5.28
N ARG A 231 -10.74 -16.90 -5.49
CA ARG A 231 -9.68 -17.88 -5.77
C ARG A 231 -9.16 -18.52 -4.47
N GLU A 232 -8.52 -19.69 -4.58
CA GLU A 232 -7.90 -20.37 -3.43
C GLU A 232 -6.77 -19.54 -2.82
N GLU A 233 -5.96 -18.89 -3.68
CA GLU A 233 -4.84 -18.01 -3.27
C GLU A 233 -5.28 -16.82 -2.40
N ASP A 234 -6.55 -16.44 -2.43
CA ASP A 234 -7.08 -15.33 -1.62
C ASP A 234 -7.34 -15.74 -0.15
N GLN A 235 -7.12 -17.02 0.23
CA GLN A 235 -7.57 -17.58 1.51
C GLN A 235 -7.04 -16.84 2.74
N ASP A 236 -5.77 -16.41 2.70
CA ASP A 236 -5.05 -15.83 3.83
C ASP A 236 -5.13 -14.29 3.84
N SER A 237 -5.72 -13.69 2.80
CA SER A 237 -5.83 -12.25 2.66
C SER A 237 -6.90 -11.68 3.59
N LEU A 238 -6.69 -10.42 4.02
CA LEU A 238 -7.66 -9.67 4.80
C LEU A 238 -8.03 -8.37 4.10
N ILE A 239 -9.31 -8.05 4.10
CA ILE A 239 -9.85 -6.80 3.57
C ILE A 239 -9.95 -5.82 4.73
N ARG A 240 -9.17 -4.74 4.67
CA ARG A 240 -9.33 -3.56 5.52
C ARG A 240 -9.92 -2.44 4.67
N LEU A 241 -11.07 -1.94 5.11
CA LEU A 241 -11.85 -0.95 4.37
C LEU A 241 -12.29 0.16 5.32
N ARG A 242 -11.97 1.41 4.95
CA ARG A 242 -12.45 2.62 5.60
C ARG A 242 -13.30 3.42 4.63
N ILE A 243 -14.46 3.87 5.09
CA ILE A 243 -15.35 4.75 4.34
C ILE A 243 -15.57 6.03 5.14
N GLU A 244 -15.39 7.16 4.47
CA GLU A 244 -15.64 8.49 5.00
C GLU A 244 -16.81 9.14 4.26
N LYS A 245 -17.56 10.00 4.96
CA LYS A 245 -18.67 10.76 4.38
C LYS A 245 -18.43 12.26 4.58
N PRO A 246 -17.66 12.93 3.70
CA PRO A 246 -17.17 14.29 3.93
C PRO A 246 -18.24 15.36 4.16
N LEU A 247 -19.42 15.19 3.58
CA LEU A 247 -20.48 16.20 3.63
C LEU A 247 -21.47 16.01 4.79
N ALA A 248 -21.22 15.05 5.69
CA ALA A 248 -22.18 14.68 6.74
C ALA A 248 -22.14 15.57 7.99
N VAL A 249 -20.96 16.06 8.38
CA VAL A 249 -20.79 16.79 9.65
C VAL A 249 -20.17 18.16 9.35
N PRO A 250 -20.88 19.27 9.60
CA PRO A 250 -20.33 20.61 9.45
C PRO A 250 -19.06 20.79 10.29
N PHE A 251 -18.08 21.50 9.73
CA PHE A 251 -16.79 21.82 10.38
C PHE A 251 -15.86 20.63 10.69
N ALA A 252 -16.19 19.42 10.24
CA ALA A 252 -15.29 18.27 10.23
C ALA A 252 -14.93 17.92 8.77
N ASP A 253 -13.72 17.37 8.56
CA ASP A 253 -13.33 16.88 7.23
C ASP A 253 -14.25 15.75 6.76
N ALA A 254 -14.50 14.77 7.63
CA ALA A 254 -15.49 13.71 7.45
C ALA A 254 -15.67 12.89 8.74
N PRO A 255 -16.89 12.43 9.09
CA PRO A 255 -17.05 11.19 9.86
C PRO A 255 -16.59 9.99 9.02
N ALA A 256 -16.01 8.99 9.70
CA ALA A 256 -15.49 7.78 9.07
C ALA A 256 -15.70 6.55 9.94
N VAL A 257 -15.83 5.39 9.29
CA VAL A 257 -15.85 4.07 9.92
C VAL A 257 -14.89 3.13 9.19
N GLU A 258 -14.30 2.19 9.91
CA GLU A 258 -13.32 1.25 9.38
C GLU A 258 -13.57 -0.17 9.92
N ILE A 259 -13.44 -1.17 9.04
CA ILE A 259 -13.47 -2.58 9.41
C ILE A 259 -12.30 -3.33 8.80
N MET A 260 -11.92 -4.43 9.45
CA MET A 260 -11.02 -5.44 8.90
C MET A 260 -11.68 -6.81 9.02
N ARG A 261 -11.70 -7.57 7.93
CA ARG A 261 -12.31 -8.89 7.85
C ARG A 261 -11.45 -9.82 6.99
N PRO A 262 -11.29 -11.10 7.35
CA PRO A 262 -10.62 -12.07 6.48
C PRO A 262 -11.42 -12.29 5.19
N VAL A 263 -10.76 -12.60 4.08
CA VAL A 263 -11.46 -12.95 2.83
C VAL A 263 -12.31 -14.20 3.04
N ARG A 264 -11.75 -15.25 3.65
CA ARG A 264 -12.53 -16.43 4.03
C ARG A 264 -13.02 -16.26 5.46
N SER A 265 -14.34 -16.29 5.65
CA SER A 265 -14.90 -16.42 6.99
C SER A 265 -14.54 -17.82 7.52
N THR A 266 -13.75 -17.87 8.58
CA THR A 266 -13.59 -19.08 9.40
C THR A 266 -14.91 -19.45 10.06
#